data_AF-A0A251P6C0-F1
#
_entry.id   AF-A0A251P6C0-F1
#
_cell.length_a   1.000
_cell.length_b   1.000
_cell.length_c   1.000
_cell.angle_alpha   90.00
_cell.angle_beta   90.00
_cell.angle_gamma   90.00
#
_symmetry.space_group_name_H-M   'P 1'
#
loop_
_entity.id
_entity.type
_entity.pdbx_description
1 polymer ?
#
loop_
_entity_poly.entity_id
_entity_poly.type
_entity_poly.pdbx_seq_one_letter_code
_entity_poly.pdbx_strand_id
1 'polypeptide(L)' 'MKLIMSLNMVMQGAATTCFVALHPQLKEVGGEYFVDCNIAKPSSQAKDADLATRLWDFSLSLTNAK' A
#
# COMPACT_ATOMS: atom_id res chain seq x y z
N MET A 1 -7.87 28.00 13.82
CA MET A 1 -8.23 26.56 13.75
C MET A 1 -8.21 25.97 12.33
N LYS A 2 -8.46 26.76 11.26
CA LYS A 2 -8.46 26.26 9.86
C LYS A 2 -7.07 26.02 9.23
N LEU A 3 -5.98 26.57 9.79
CA LEU A 3 -4.63 26.41 9.26
C LEU A 3 -3.93 25.10 9.69
N ILE A 4 -4.21 24.58 10.88
CA ILE A 4 -3.54 23.36 11.40
C ILE A 4 -4.02 22.08 10.70
N MET A 5 -5.26 22.07 10.19
CA MET A 5 -5.82 20.92 9.46
C MET A 5 -5.13 20.69 8.10
N SER A 6 -4.68 21.76 7.42
CA SER A 6 -4.07 21.62 6.09
C SER A 6 -2.64 21.07 6.13
N LEU A 7 -1.89 21.30 7.21
CA LEU A 7 -0.52 20.82 7.38
C LEU A 7 -0.48 19.32 7.75
N ASN A 8 -1.44 18.88 8.57
CA ASN A 8 -1.54 17.48 8.98
C ASN A 8 -1.95 16.55 7.83
N MET A 9 -2.70 17.03 6.84
CA MET A 9 -3.14 16.18 5.72
C MET A 9 -1.97 15.68 4.86
N VAL A 10 -0.96 16.52 4.60
CA VAL A 10 0.22 16.15 3.80
C VAL A 10 1.09 15.14 4.55
N MET A 11 1.32 15.35 5.85
CA MET A 11 2.09 14.42 6.66
C MET A 11 1.34 13.09 6.89
N GLN A 12 0.03 13.12 7.15
CA GLN A 12 -0.77 11.91 7.34
C GLN A 12 -0.93 11.11 6.04
N GLY A 13 -1.02 11.77 4.88
CA GLY A 13 -1.18 11.10 3.59
C GLY A 13 0.03 10.25 3.17
N ALA A 14 1.24 10.63 3.58
CA ALA A 14 2.47 9.90 3.28
C ALA A 14 3.06 9.15 4.48
N ALA A 15 2.54 9.36 5.69
CA ALA A 15 3.07 8.78 6.94
C ALA A 15 3.21 7.24 6.86
N THR A 16 2.14 6.55 6.43
CA THR A 16 2.14 5.09 6.31
C THR A 16 3.17 4.61 5.30
N THR A 17 3.31 5.30 4.16
CA THR A 17 4.29 4.95 3.12
C THR A 17 5.72 5.17 3.59
N CYS A 18 6.01 6.29 4.26
CA CYS A 18 7.33 6.57 4.83
C CYS A 18 7.69 5.61 5.97
N PHE A 19 6.72 5.22 6.80
CA PHE A 19 6.91 4.21 7.84
C PHE A 19 7.26 2.86 7.21
N VAL A 20 6.50 2.40 6.21
CA VAL A 20 6.77 1.11 5.54
C VAL A 20 8.11 1.10 4.80
N ALA A 21 8.48 2.22 4.16
CA ALA A 21 9.71 2.31 3.37
C ALA A 21 10.99 2.47 4.19
N LEU A 22 10.95 3.14 5.35
CA LEU A 22 12.16 3.47 6.12
C LEU A 22 12.32 2.64 7.40
N HIS A 23 11.28 2.01 7.94
CA HIS A 23 11.37 1.41 9.27
C HIS A 23 12.22 0.11 9.25
N PRO A 24 13.35 0.04 9.98
CA PRO A 24 14.28 -1.09 9.93
C PRO A 24 13.68 -2.41 10.44
N GLN A 25 12.59 -2.36 11.22
CA GLN A 25 11.84 -3.55 11.64
C GLN A 25 10.96 -4.17 10.54
N LEU A 26 10.70 -3.45 9.45
CA LEU A 26 9.93 -3.96 8.30
C LEU A 26 10.84 -4.58 7.23
N LYS A 27 12.15 -4.55 7.44
CA LYS A 27 13.14 -5.14 6.54
C LYS A 27 12.97 -6.66 6.38
N GLU A 28 12.34 -7.31 7.34
CA GLU A 28 12.02 -8.75 7.33
C GLU A 28 10.51 -9.03 7.25
N VAL A 29 9.65 -7.99 7.29
CA VAL A 29 8.19 -8.12 7.28
C VAL A 29 7.67 -7.71 5.90
N GLY A 30 7.66 -8.67 4.96
CA GLY A 30 7.13 -8.49 3.62
C GLY A 30 5.70 -9.03 3.47
N GLY A 31 4.87 -8.34 2.68
CA GLY A 31 3.54 -8.84 2.27
C GLY A 31 2.37 -8.43 3.18
N GLU A 32 2.61 -7.63 4.22
CA GLU A 32 1.56 -7.12 5.11
C GLU A 32 0.92 -5.84 4.54
N TYR A 33 -0.38 -5.67 4.81
CA TYR A 33 -1.14 -4.49 4.40
C TYR A 33 -1.21 -3.49 5.55
N PHE A 34 -0.77 -2.25 5.32
CA PHE A 34 -0.72 -1.20 6.36
C PHE A 34 -1.74 -0.10 6.11
N VAL A 35 -2.48 0.29 7.16
CA VAL A 35 -3.37 1.46 7.22
C VAL A 35 -3.03 2.23 8.49
N ASP A 36 -2.85 3.55 8.38
CA ASP A 36 -2.45 4.41 9.50
C ASP A 36 -1.23 3.89 10.29
N CYS A 37 -0.18 3.46 9.59
CA CYS A 37 1.04 2.85 10.15
C CYS A 37 0.82 1.54 10.93
N ASN A 38 -0.36 0.91 10.87
CA ASN A 38 -0.66 -0.35 11.55
C ASN A 38 -1.02 -1.46 10.56
N ILE A 39 -0.75 -2.71 10.93
CA ILE A 39 -1.15 -3.87 10.12
C ILE A 39 -2.67 -3.98 10.13
N ALA A 40 -3.27 -3.97 8.95
CA ALA A 40 -4.71 -4.03 8.74
C ALA A 40 -5.07 -5.22 7.85
N LYS A 41 -6.30 -5.72 7.99
CA LYS A 41 -6.78 -6.83 7.17
C LYS A 41 -7.20 -6.30 5.79
N PRO A 42 -6.56 -6.74 4.69
CA PRO A 42 -6.98 -6.33 3.36
C PRO A 42 -8.33 -7.00 3.00
N SER A 43 -8.97 -6.48 1.95
CA SER A 43 -10.23 -7.02 1.43
C SER A 43 -10.11 -8.48 1.03
N SER A 44 -11.23 -9.21 0.96
CA SER A 44 -11.25 -10.62 0.55
C SER A 44 -10.65 -10.83 -0.85
N GLN A 45 -10.94 -9.91 -1.78
CA GLN A 45 -10.39 -9.94 -3.14
C GLN A 45 -8.87 -9.71 -3.18
N ALA A 46 -8.34 -8.88 -2.28
CA ALA A 46 -6.89 -8.65 -2.18
C ALA A 46 -6.12 -9.86 -1.64
N LYS A 47 -6.82 -10.88 -1.12
CA LYS A 47 -6.24 -12.15 -0.67
C LYS A 47 -6.40 -13.29 -1.68
N ASP A 48 -7.10 -13.05 -2.78
CA ASP A 48 -7.36 -14.05 -3.81
C ASP A 48 -6.16 -14.13 -4.77
N ALA A 49 -5.38 -15.20 -4.62
CA ALA A 49 -4.19 -15.44 -5.43
C ALA A 49 -4.53 -15.72 -6.92
N ASP A 50 -5.66 -16.39 -7.19
CA ASP A 50 -6.07 -16.71 -8.57
C ASP A 50 -6.50 -15.43 -9.30
N LEU A 51 -7.23 -14.55 -8.61
CA LEU A 51 -7.58 -13.23 -9.14
C LEU A 51 -6.33 -12.37 -9.37
N ALA A 52 -5.35 -12.41 -8.47
CA ALA A 52 -4.10 -11.68 -8.62
C ALA A 52 -3.30 -12.12 -9.85
N THR A 53 -3.20 -13.43 -10.12
CA THR A 53 -2.55 -13.97 -11.32
C THR A 53 -3.26 -13.51 -12.59
N ARG A 54 -4.59 -13.64 -12.64
CA ARG A 54 -5.38 -13.18 -13.81
C ARG A 54 -5.22 -11.69 -14.08
N LEU A 55 -5.20 -10.88 -13.01
CA LEU A 55 -5.00 -9.43 -13.12
C LEU A 55 -3.61 -9.08 -13.64
N TRP A 56 -2.58 -9.81 -13.21
CA TRP A 56 -1.20 -9.64 -13.67
C TRP A 56 -1.07 -9.93 -15.17
N ASP A 57 -1.57 -11.09 -15.62
CA ASP A 57 -1.55 -11.47 -17.03
C ASP A 57 -2.32 -10.47 -17.91
N PHE A 58 -3.48 -10.02 -17.44
CA PHE A 58 -4.27 -8.99 -18.11
C PHE A 58 -3.52 -7.65 -18.20
N SER A 59 -2.89 -7.23 -17.10
CA SER A 59 -2.12 -5.98 -17.06
C SER A 59 -0.91 -6.03 -18.00
N LEU A 60 -0.20 -7.17 -18.05
CA LEU A 60 0.88 -7.38 -19.00
C LEU A 60 0.42 -7.28 -20.45
N SER A 61 -0.77 -7.83 -20.76
CA SER A 61 -1.36 -7.74 -22.11
C SER A 61 -1.70 -6.30 -22.51
N LEU A 62 -2.03 -5.44 -21.53
CA LEU A 62 -2.36 -4.02 -21.74
C LEU A 62 -1.12 -3.13 -21.89
N THR A 63 -0.04 -3.42 -21.17
CA THR A 63 1.14 -2.53 -21.13
C THR A 63 2.09 -2.71 -22.31
N ASN A 64 1.80 -3.63 -23.25
CA ASN A 64 2.60 -3.84 -24.46
C ASN A 64 4.11 -3.90 -24.13
N ALA A 65 4.47 -4.71 -23.13
CA ALA A 65 5.84 -4.87 -22.69
C ALA A 65 6.65 -5.53 -23.82
N LYS A 66 7.26 -4.67 -24.66
CA LYS A 66 8.29 -5.01 -25.63
C LYS A 66 9.66 -4.82 -25.00
#